data_AF-A0A0H5QJB9-F1
#
_entry.id   AF-A0A0H5QJB9-F1
#
_cell.length_a   1.000
_cell.length_b   1.000
_cell.length_c   1.000
_cell.angle_alpha   90.00
_cell.angle_beta   90.00
_cell.angle_gamma   90.00
#
_symmetry.space_group_name_H-M   'P 1'
#
loop_
_entity.id
_entity.type
_entity.pdbx_description
1 polymer ?
#
loop_
_entity_poly.entity_id
_entity_poly.type
_entity_poly.pdbx_seq_one_letter_code
_entity_poly.pdbx_strand_id
1 'polypeptide(L)'
;TSLNPFSKSFGKMLFGFGLACTTAVPLHEIFMVEEAVAKTNLRAATICRDQVALLTMKMATSPPGSDCRLLMTAVENYLPVIEALTEQIHKTYNKNMSDALVFRWTSWLSGGKEVFDLGLFEDELCTIFLLYGLLHYKAAHAIRLGNGSIDESVPREKQEANMLKKAAAIFHFVATSVIPLSLILSESRPLECSVKSSEALSM
;
A
#
# COMPACT_ATOMS: atom_id res chain seq x y z
N THR A 1 42.76 -21.23 8.73
CA THR A 1 41.84 -20.27 9.37
C THR A 1 40.63 -20.08 8.46
N SER A 2 39.54 -20.81 8.73
CA SER A 2 38.31 -20.77 7.94
C SER A 2 37.52 -19.50 8.23
N LEU A 3 37.45 -18.60 7.26
CA LEU A 3 36.56 -17.44 7.29
C LEU A 3 35.14 -17.92 6.99
N ASN A 4 34.28 -17.81 7.99
CA ASN A 4 32.87 -18.20 7.94
C ASN A 4 32.16 -17.43 6.80
N PRO A 5 31.65 -18.10 5.73
CA PRO A 5 31.07 -17.43 4.57
C PRO A 5 29.76 -16.69 4.88
N PHE A 6 29.17 -16.95 6.05
CA PHE A 6 27.93 -16.33 6.51
C PHE A 6 28.08 -14.86 6.94
N SER A 7 29.28 -14.37 7.25
CA SER A 7 29.45 -12.98 7.74
C SER A 7 29.34 -11.91 6.64
N LYS A 8 29.52 -12.27 5.36
CA LYS A 8 29.34 -11.34 4.22
C LYS A 8 27.89 -11.17 3.76
N SER A 9 26.97 -12.01 4.24
CA SER A 9 25.57 -12.04 3.80
C SER A 9 24.66 -11.13 4.61
N PHE A 10 24.94 -10.92 5.90
CA PHE A 10 24.08 -10.11 6.78
C PHE A 10 24.09 -8.62 6.43
N GLY A 11 25.17 -8.10 5.85
CA GLY A 11 25.25 -6.70 5.40
C GLY A 11 24.44 -6.35 4.14
N LYS A 12 23.74 -7.33 3.53
CA LYS A 12 23.03 -7.16 2.24
C LYS A 12 21.50 -7.17 2.34
N MET A 13 20.93 -7.55 3.48
CA MET A 13 19.48 -7.74 3.59
C MET A 13 18.83 -6.51 4.23
N LEU A 14 17.89 -5.89 3.51
CA LEU A 14 16.99 -4.91 4.10
C LEU A 14 16.02 -5.62 5.05
N PHE A 15 15.46 -4.92 6.04
CA PHE A 15 14.45 -5.51 6.94
C PHE A 15 13.32 -6.14 6.13
N GLY A 16 13.03 -7.41 6.41
CA GLY A 16 12.01 -8.17 5.69
C GLY A 16 10.62 -7.81 6.21
N PHE A 17 9.95 -6.85 5.56
CA PHE A 17 8.52 -6.65 5.79
C PHE A 17 7.70 -7.70 5.01
N GLY A 18 6.59 -8.13 5.59
CA GLY A 18 5.54 -8.83 4.85
C GLY A 18 4.97 -7.96 3.72
N LEU A 19 3.97 -8.46 3.01
CA LEU A 19 3.12 -7.64 2.16
C LEU A 19 1.70 -7.74 2.71
N ALA A 20 1.04 -6.61 2.91
CA ALA A 20 -0.37 -6.62 3.26
C ALA A 20 -1.18 -7.10 2.07
N CYS A 21 -2.11 -8.01 2.34
CA CYS A 21 -3.11 -8.52 1.41
C CYS A 21 -4.45 -7.90 1.72
N THR A 22 -5.29 -7.75 0.70
CA THR A 22 -6.68 -7.32 0.88
C THR A 22 -7.64 -8.19 0.08
N THR A 23 -8.90 -8.22 0.50
CA THR A 23 -9.99 -8.88 -0.22
C THR A 23 -10.62 -7.94 -1.24
N ALA A 24 -11.28 -8.45 -2.28
CA ALA A 24 -12.10 -7.66 -3.19
C ALA A 24 -13.25 -6.93 -2.46
N VAL A 25 -13.68 -5.76 -2.98
CA VAL A 25 -14.75 -4.95 -2.40
C VAL A 25 -15.57 -4.35 -3.54
N PRO A 26 -16.86 -4.69 -3.67
CA PRO A 26 -17.69 -4.25 -4.79
C PRO A 26 -18.18 -2.81 -4.60
N LEU A 27 -17.29 -1.83 -4.80
CA LEU A 27 -17.60 -0.41 -4.59
C LEU A 27 -18.89 0.03 -5.31
N HIS A 28 -19.14 -0.48 -6.51
CA HIS A 28 -20.34 -0.16 -7.29
C HIS A 28 -21.68 -0.66 -6.69
N GLU A 29 -21.65 -1.63 -5.78
CA GLU A 29 -22.85 -2.12 -5.07
C GLU A 29 -23.11 -1.34 -3.79
N ILE A 30 -22.07 -0.70 -3.25
CA ILE A 30 -22.07 -0.04 -1.93
C ILE A 30 -22.67 1.36 -2.01
N PHE A 31 -22.50 2.03 -3.15
CA PHE A 31 -23.16 3.30 -3.42
C PHE A 31 -24.48 3.05 -4.14
N MET A 32 -25.58 3.44 -3.50
CA MET A 32 -26.87 3.55 -4.19
C MET A 32 -26.85 4.77 -5.10
N VAL A 33 -26.38 4.59 -6.33
CA VAL A 33 -26.32 5.67 -7.33
C VAL A 33 -27.41 5.48 -8.37
N GLU A 34 -28.16 6.53 -8.68
CA GLU A 34 -29.22 6.47 -9.70
C GLU A 34 -28.68 6.78 -11.10
N GLU A 35 -27.68 7.67 -11.20
CA GLU A 35 -27.10 8.10 -12.47
C GLU A 35 -26.21 7.04 -13.15
N ALA A 36 -26.44 6.80 -14.44
CA ALA A 36 -25.72 5.79 -15.23
C ALA A 36 -24.21 6.04 -15.34
N VAL A 37 -23.80 7.32 -15.44
CA VAL A 37 -22.39 7.72 -15.53
C VAL A 37 -21.66 7.38 -14.23
N ALA A 38 -22.25 7.74 -13.09
CA ALA A 38 -21.66 7.45 -11.79
C ALA A 38 -21.64 5.94 -11.48
N LYS A 39 -22.65 5.16 -11.90
CA LYS A 39 -22.58 3.68 -11.85
C LYS A 39 -21.40 3.13 -12.66
N THR A 40 -21.16 3.67 -13.85
CA THR A 40 -20.05 3.24 -14.72
C THR A 40 -18.70 3.57 -14.08
N ASN A 41 -18.56 4.78 -13.52
CA ASN A 41 -17.34 5.19 -12.83
C ASN A 41 -17.05 4.34 -11.59
N LEU A 42 -18.08 3.98 -10.81
CA LEU A 42 -17.91 3.12 -9.64
C LEU A 42 -17.57 1.67 -10.00
N ARG A 43 -18.06 1.16 -11.15
CA ARG A 43 -17.62 -0.13 -11.68
C ARG A 43 -16.15 -0.08 -12.08
N ALA A 44 -15.71 0.99 -12.74
CA ALA A 44 -14.30 1.20 -13.04
C ALA A 44 -13.45 1.29 -11.77
N ALA A 45 -13.92 2.00 -10.74
CA ALA A 45 -13.27 2.07 -9.43
C ALA A 45 -13.14 0.69 -8.77
N THR A 46 -14.20 -0.13 -8.85
CA THR A 46 -14.18 -1.53 -8.37
C THR A 46 -13.09 -2.33 -9.08
N ILE A 47 -13.00 -2.23 -10.41
CA ILE A 47 -11.99 -2.94 -11.21
C ILE A 47 -10.56 -2.53 -10.79
N CYS A 48 -10.30 -1.22 -10.63
CA CYS A 48 -9.00 -0.74 -10.18
C CYS A 48 -8.60 -1.32 -8.82
N ARG A 49 -9.55 -1.33 -7.86
CA ARG A 49 -9.31 -1.88 -6.54
C ARG A 49 -9.10 -3.40 -6.57
N ASP A 50 -9.92 -4.12 -7.32
CA ASP A 50 -9.83 -5.58 -7.44
C ASP A 50 -8.49 -6.01 -8.03
N GLN A 51 -7.92 -5.20 -8.92
CA GLN A 51 -6.58 -5.43 -9.44
C GLN A 51 -5.51 -5.33 -8.35
N VAL A 52 -5.63 -4.39 -7.41
CA VAL A 52 -4.76 -4.31 -6.21
C VAL A 52 -4.96 -5.54 -5.32
N ALA A 53 -6.20 -5.93 -5.03
CA ALA A 53 -6.51 -7.10 -4.21
C ALA A 53 -5.93 -8.39 -4.80
N LEU A 54 -6.10 -8.61 -6.10
CA LEU A 54 -5.56 -9.76 -6.81
C LEU A 54 -4.02 -9.81 -6.75
N LEU A 55 -3.37 -8.68 -7.00
CA LEU A 55 -1.91 -8.62 -7.10
C LEU A 55 -1.22 -8.69 -5.74
N THR A 56 -1.82 -8.15 -4.67
CA THR A 56 -1.30 -8.31 -3.31
C THR A 56 -1.30 -9.78 -2.88
N MET A 57 -2.39 -10.50 -3.14
CA MET A 57 -2.48 -11.95 -2.88
C MET A 57 -1.42 -12.76 -3.65
N LYS A 58 -1.22 -12.46 -4.94
CA LYS A 58 -0.18 -13.10 -5.75
C LYS A 58 1.22 -12.85 -5.18
N MET A 59 1.51 -11.59 -4.84
CA MET A 59 2.80 -11.18 -4.32
C MET A 59 3.11 -11.72 -2.92
N ALA A 60 2.11 -11.95 -2.08
CA ALA A 60 2.30 -12.53 -0.75
C ALA A 60 2.90 -13.95 -0.78
N THR A 61 2.71 -14.68 -1.88
CA THR A 61 3.32 -16.00 -2.11
C THR A 61 4.67 -15.95 -2.82
N SER A 62 5.13 -14.76 -3.21
CA SER A 62 6.34 -14.60 -4.02
C SER A 62 7.60 -14.53 -3.15
N PRO A 63 8.75 -15.05 -3.61
CA PRO A 63 10.01 -14.99 -2.88
C PRO A 63 10.44 -13.54 -2.53
N PRO A 64 11.22 -13.32 -1.46
CA PRO A 64 11.80 -12.02 -1.15
C PRO A 64 12.60 -11.44 -2.33
N GLY A 65 12.39 -10.16 -2.62
CA GLY A 65 13.04 -9.48 -3.74
C GLY A 65 12.41 -9.77 -5.11
N SER A 66 11.21 -10.35 -5.16
CA SER A 66 10.43 -10.47 -6.40
C SER A 66 10.04 -9.10 -6.97
N ASP A 67 9.91 -9.02 -8.28
CA ASP A 67 9.47 -7.83 -8.99
C ASP A 67 8.03 -7.45 -8.59
N CYS A 68 7.86 -6.21 -8.11
CA CYS A 68 6.58 -5.68 -7.65
C CYS A 68 5.97 -4.62 -8.58
N ARG A 69 6.56 -4.39 -9.78
CA ARG A 69 6.12 -3.33 -10.71
C ARG A 69 4.64 -3.40 -11.07
N LEU A 70 4.11 -4.60 -11.34
CA LEU A 70 2.69 -4.75 -11.69
C LEU A 70 1.76 -4.30 -10.55
N LEU A 71 2.10 -4.65 -9.31
CA LEU A 71 1.34 -4.20 -8.14
C LEU A 71 1.52 -2.70 -7.90
N MET A 72 2.72 -2.17 -8.12
CA MET A 72 2.99 -0.73 -8.04
C MET A 72 2.12 0.05 -9.04
N THR A 73 2.05 -0.38 -10.30
CA THR A 73 1.17 0.23 -11.31
C THR A 73 -0.31 0.13 -10.96
N ALA A 74 -0.75 -1.01 -10.40
CA ALA A 74 -2.14 -1.13 -9.95
C ALA A 74 -2.47 -0.15 -8.80
N VAL A 75 -1.53 0.04 -7.87
CA VAL A 75 -1.65 1.04 -6.79
C VAL A 75 -1.65 2.46 -7.35
N GLU A 76 -0.77 2.79 -8.29
CA GLU A 76 -0.74 4.09 -8.97
C GLU A 76 -2.05 4.40 -9.71
N ASN A 77 -2.69 3.38 -10.30
CA ASN A 77 -4.00 3.53 -10.95
C ASN A 77 -5.15 3.70 -9.94
N TYR A 78 -5.04 3.11 -8.75
CA TYR A 78 -6.10 3.16 -7.74
C TYR A 78 -6.03 4.40 -6.85
N LEU A 79 -4.84 4.90 -6.54
CA LEU A 79 -4.62 6.11 -5.71
C LEU A 79 -5.54 7.29 -6.08
N PRO A 80 -5.59 7.78 -7.33
CA PRO A 80 -6.46 8.91 -7.68
C PRO A 80 -7.95 8.59 -7.52
N VAL A 81 -8.34 7.32 -7.63
CA VAL A 81 -9.72 6.87 -7.45
C VAL A 81 -10.09 6.93 -5.97
N ILE A 82 -9.27 6.37 -5.08
CA ILE A 82 -9.55 6.37 -3.63
C ILE A 82 -9.47 7.78 -3.04
N GLU A 83 -8.56 8.62 -3.53
CA GLU A 83 -8.50 10.05 -3.18
C GLU A 83 -9.80 10.77 -3.53
N ALA A 84 -10.28 10.63 -4.77
CA ALA A 84 -11.52 11.26 -5.23
C ALA A 84 -12.75 10.76 -4.47
N LEU A 85 -12.82 9.46 -4.16
CA LEU A 85 -13.90 8.88 -3.34
C LEU A 85 -13.87 9.44 -1.92
N THR A 86 -12.69 9.51 -1.30
CA THR A 86 -12.51 10.08 0.05
C THR A 86 -12.96 11.54 0.09
N GLU A 87 -12.51 12.36 -0.87
CA GLU A 87 -12.89 13.77 -0.96
C GLU A 87 -14.41 13.93 -1.17
N GLN A 88 -15.02 13.09 -2.02
CA GLN A 88 -16.45 13.15 -2.27
C GLN A 88 -17.27 12.83 -1.01
N ILE A 89 -16.83 11.86 -0.21
CA ILE A 89 -17.49 11.47 1.04
C ILE A 89 -17.41 12.61 2.06
N HIS A 90 -16.24 13.25 2.19
CA HIS A 90 -16.07 14.44 3.04
C HIS A 90 -16.98 15.60 2.64
N LYS A 91 -17.17 15.82 1.33
CA LYS A 91 -18.06 16.88 0.82
C LYS A 91 -19.54 16.59 1.06
N THR A 92 -19.94 15.33 0.97
CA THR A 92 -21.36 14.99 0.89
C THR A 92 -21.97 14.49 2.20
N TYR A 93 -21.17 14.10 3.20
CA TYR A 93 -21.66 13.48 4.45
C TYR A 93 -22.75 12.42 4.16
N ASN A 94 -22.57 11.67 3.07
CA ASN A 94 -23.70 11.03 2.39
C ASN A 94 -24.16 9.80 3.17
N LYS A 95 -25.43 9.84 3.62
CA LYS A 95 -26.12 8.74 4.30
C LYS A 95 -26.44 7.55 3.38
N ASN A 96 -26.25 7.69 2.07
CA ASN A 96 -26.48 6.63 1.08
C ASN A 96 -25.29 5.65 0.95
N MET A 97 -24.25 5.80 1.79
CA MET A 97 -23.23 4.77 1.95
C MET A 97 -23.80 3.64 2.79
N SER A 98 -23.73 2.41 2.28
CA SER A 98 -24.05 1.25 3.10
C SER A 98 -23.07 1.13 4.28
N ASP A 99 -23.59 0.97 5.50
CA ASP A 99 -22.82 0.61 6.70
C ASP A 99 -22.04 -0.71 6.53
N ALA A 100 -22.26 -1.46 5.44
CA ALA A 100 -21.60 -2.73 5.15
C ALA A 100 -20.26 -2.61 4.42
N LEU A 101 -19.74 -1.40 4.16
CA LEU A 101 -18.42 -1.25 3.56
C LEU A 101 -17.30 -1.49 4.59
N VAL A 102 -16.56 -2.57 4.39
CA VAL A 102 -15.39 -2.89 5.21
C VAL A 102 -14.24 -3.30 4.30
N PHE A 103 -13.14 -2.55 4.35
CA PHE A 103 -11.90 -2.92 3.69
C PHE A 103 -11.09 -3.82 4.62
N ARG A 104 -10.99 -5.10 4.27
CA ARG A 104 -10.25 -6.08 5.06
C ARG A 104 -8.83 -6.20 4.57
N TRP A 105 -7.87 -6.11 5.49
CA TRP A 105 -6.44 -6.17 5.21
C TRP A 105 -5.71 -7.08 6.18
N THR A 106 -4.59 -7.64 5.74
CA THR A 106 -3.65 -8.35 6.61
C THR A 106 -2.48 -7.45 6.99
N SER A 107 -1.99 -7.52 8.23
CA SER A 107 -0.85 -6.70 8.65
C SER A 107 0.49 -7.13 8.03
N TRP A 108 1.25 -6.17 7.50
CA TRP A 108 2.61 -6.44 7.04
C TRP A 108 3.63 -6.52 8.18
N LEU A 109 3.33 -5.92 9.35
CA LEU A 109 4.17 -6.02 10.56
C LEU A 109 4.11 -7.41 11.19
N SER A 110 2.94 -8.06 11.18
CA SER A 110 2.77 -9.43 11.70
C SER A 110 3.04 -10.53 10.65
N GLY A 111 3.52 -10.15 9.46
CA GLY A 111 3.79 -11.09 8.37
C GLY A 111 2.52 -11.71 7.78
N GLY A 112 1.42 -10.97 7.76
CA GLY A 112 0.13 -11.37 7.19
C GLY A 112 -0.74 -12.22 8.12
N LYS A 113 -0.35 -12.39 9.39
CA LYS A 113 -1.06 -13.25 10.35
C LYS A 113 -2.28 -12.57 10.97
N GLU A 114 -2.17 -11.28 11.23
CA GLU A 114 -3.26 -10.49 11.78
C GLU A 114 -4.08 -9.87 10.66
N VAL A 115 -5.40 -9.85 10.84
CA VAL A 115 -6.37 -9.26 9.93
C VAL A 115 -7.05 -8.12 10.64
N PHE A 116 -7.25 -7.01 9.93
CA PHE A 116 -7.99 -5.87 10.42
C PHE A 116 -8.98 -5.36 9.38
N ASP A 117 -10.03 -4.76 9.90
CA ASP A 117 -11.17 -4.25 9.15
C ASP A 117 -11.15 -2.73 9.24
N LEU A 118 -11.13 -2.07 8.08
CA LEU A 118 -11.17 -0.62 7.97
C LEU A 118 -12.56 -0.21 7.47
N GLY A 119 -13.30 0.51 8.31
CA GLY A 119 -14.65 1.00 7.96
C GLY A 119 -14.67 2.35 7.27
N LEU A 120 -13.51 3.00 7.11
CA LEU A 120 -13.38 4.37 6.61
C LEU A 120 -12.55 4.42 5.32
N PHE A 121 -12.90 5.30 4.40
CA PHE A 121 -12.14 5.50 3.15
C PHE A 121 -10.78 6.13 3.42
N GLU A 122 -10.67 6.98 4.44
CA GLU A 122 -9.42 7.58 4.88
C GLU A 122 -8.44 6.51 5.37
N ASP A 123 -8.95 5.48 6.03
CA ASP A 123 -8.14 4.35 6.50
C ASP A 123 -7.68 3.48 5.30
N GLU A 124 -8.54 3.24 4.32
CA GLU A 124 -8.16 2.58 3.04
C GLU A 124 -7.10 3.40 2.30
N LEU A 125 -7.32 4.72 2.14
CA LEU A 125 -6.39 5.64 1.50
C LEU A 125 -5.02 5.61 2.18
N CYS A 126 -5.00 5.68 3.50
CA CYS A 126 -3.79 5.54 4.31
C CYS A 126 -3.07 4.22 4.01
N THR A 127 -3.80 3.11 4.05
CA THR A 127 -3.26 1.77 3.83
C THR A 127 -2.70 1.60 2.42
N ILE A 128 -3.36 2.16 1.40
CA ILE A 128 -2.88 2.15 0.01
C ILE A 128 -1.59 2.96 -0.15
N PHE A 129 -1.48 4.14 0.48
CA PHE A 129 -0.23 4.91 0.45
C PHE A 129 0.92 4.19 1.18
N LEU A 130 0.64 3.56 2.32
CA LEU A 130 1.64 2.78 3.04
C LEU A 130 2.10 1.56 2.22
N LEU A 131 1.17 0.85 1.57
CA LEU A 131 1.48 -0.19 0.60
C LEU A 131 2.38 0.35 -0.51
N TYR A 132 2.08 1.54 -1.05
CA TYR A 132 2.89 2.16 -2.09
C TYR A 132 4.33 2.43 -1.62
N GLY A 133 4.51 2.97 -0.42
CA GLY A 133 5.82 3.15 0.21
C GLY A 133 6.57 1.83 0.37
N LEU A 134 5.90 0.78 0.82
CA LEU A 134 6.47 -0.57 0.95
C LEU A 134 6.87 -1.18 -0.39
N LEU A 135 6.15 -0.91 -1.47
CA LEU A 135 6.51 -1.39 -2.81
C LEU A 135 7.80 -0.74 -3.30
N HIS A 136 8.00 0.57 -3.07
CA HIS A 136 9.27 1.22 -3.36
C HIS A 136 10.42 0.65 -2.51
N TYR A 137 10.17 0.37 -1.23
CA TYR A 137 11.14 -0.30 -0.37
C TYR A 137 11.50 -1.71 -0.90
N LYS A 138 10.49 -2.50 -1.29
CA LYS A 138 10.69 -3.85 -1.85
C LYS A 138 11.39 -3.79 -3.22
N ALA A 139 11.13 -2.77 -4.03
CA ALA A 139 11.84 -2.53 -5.27
C ALA A 139 13.33 -2.24 -5.01
N ALA A 140 13.66 -1.41 -4.00
CA ALA A 140 15.04 -1.21 -3.56
C ALA A 140 15.68 -2.54 -3.13
N HIS A 141 14.97 -3.36 -2.37
CA HIS A 141 15.46 -4.68 -1.96
C HIS A 141 15.70 -5.62 -3.14
N ALA A 142 14.78 -5.66 -4.12
CA ALA A 142 14.95 -6.44 -5.34
C ALA A 142 16.18 -5.97 -6.14
N ILE A 143 16.37 -4.65 -6.28
CA ILE A 143 17.56 -4.06 -6.88
C ILE A 143 18.80 -4.51 -6.10
N ARG A 144 18.83 -4.42 -4.78
CA ARG A 144 19.98 -4.83 -3.96
C ARG A 144 20.32 -6.32 -4.09
N LEU A 145 19.32 -7.18 -4.25
CA LEU A 145 19.50 -8.62 -4.45
C LEU A 145 19.87 -9.00 -5.90
N GLY A 146 19.61 -8.12 -6.87
CA GLY A 146 19.93 -8.33 -8.29
C GLY A 146 18.77 -8.92 -9.09
N ASN A 147 17.58 -8.91 -8.49
CA ASN A 147 16.34 -9.40 -9.07
C ASN A 147 15.45 -8.25 -9.58
N GLY A 148 15.82 -7.00 -9.28
CA GLY A 148 15.08 -5.81 -9.69
C GLY A 148 15.40 -5.38 -11.12
N SER A 149 14.45 -4.74 -11.77
CA SER A 149 14.67 -4.05 -13.04
C SER A 149 15.69 -2.92 -12.84
N ILE A 150 16.72 -2.87 -13.68
CA ILE A 150 17.77 -1.85 -13.63
C ILE A 150 17.87 -1.14 -14.99
N ASP A 151 18.04 0.17 -14.95
CA ASP A 151 18.52 0.95 -16.09
C ASP A 151 20.06 0.89 -16.10
N GLU A 152 20.66 0.25 -17.11
CA GLU A 152 22.12 0.09 -17.18
C GLU A 152 22.87 1.42 -17.30
N SER A 153 22.20 2.50 -17.70
CA SER A 153 22.80 3.85 -17.79
C SER A 153 22.95 4.54 -16.42
N VAL A 154 22.32 4.00 -15.36
CA VAL A 154 22.35 4.58 -14.02
C VAL A 154 22.98 3.58 -13.04
N PRO A 155 23.96 4.00 -12.21
CA PRO A 155 24.53 3.13 -11.19
C PRO A 155 23.46 2.48 -10.30
N ARG A 156 23.59 1.19 -10.03
CA ARG A 156 22.61 0.39 -9.29
C ARG A 156 22.34 0.96 -7.89
N GLU A 157 23.39 1.42 -7.22
CA GLU A 157 23.32 2.07 -5.90
C GLU A 157 22.49 3.35 -5.94
N LYS A 158 22.56 4.11 -7.04
CA LYS A 158 21.76 5.32 -7.23
C LYS A 158 20.29 4.99 -7.46
N GLN A 159 19.99 3.93 -8.23
CA GLN A 159 18.62 3.47 -8.44
C GLN A 159 18.01 2.94 -7.14
N GLU A 160 18.76 2.14 -6.39
CA GLU A 160 18.37 1.63 -5.08
C GLU A 160 18.09 2.77 -4.09
N ALA A 161 19.01 3.73 -3.96
CA ALA A 161 18.85 4.90 -3.10
C ALA A 161 17.64 5.75 -3.51
N ASN A 162 17.35 5.87 -4.80
CA ASN A 162 16.16 6.59 -5.28
C ASN A 162 14.86 5.89 -4.84
N MET A 163 14.80 4.56 -4.90
CA MET A 163 13.63 3.81 -4.43
C MET A 163 13.43 3.97 -2.91
N LEU A 164 14.51 3.91 -2.13
CA LEU A 164 14.44 4.15 -0.68
C LEU A 164 13.99 5.59 -0.35
N LYS A 165 14.51 6.59 -1.08
CA LYS A 165 14.07 7.99 -0.93
C LYS A 165 12.59 8.18 -1.23
N LYS A 166 12.08 7.53 -2.29
CA LYS A 166 10.64 7.55 -2.61
C LYS A 166 9.82 6.92 -1.49
N ALA A 167 10.23 5.74 -1.00
CA ALA A 167 9.57 5.08 0.13
C ALA A 167 9.51 5.99 1.35
N ALA A 168 10.65 6.56 1.77
CA ALA A 168 10.74 7.47 2.91
C ALA A 168 9.84 8.71 2.75
N ALA A 169 9.83 9.32 1.56
CA ALA A 169 8.98 10.48 1.26
C ALA A 169 7.48 10.14 1.34
N ILE A 170 7.08 8.96 0.86
CA ILE A 170 5.69 8.49 0.95
C ILE A 170 5.30 8.26 2.42
N PHE A 171 6.14 7.57 3.21
CA PHE A 171 5.86 7.35 4.63
C PHE A 171 5.77 8.67 5.41
N HIS A 172 6.66 9.63 5.11
CA HIS A 172 6.60 10.96 5.68
C HIS A 172 5.31 11.69 5.31
N PHE A 173 4.88 11.63 4.04
CA PHE A 173 3.61 12.19 3.59
C PHE A 173 2.40 11.55 4.29
N VAL A 174 2.41 10.24 4.50
CA VAL A 174 1.36 9.56 5.27
C VAL A 174 1.28 10.07 6.70
N ALA A 175 2.44 10.18 7.37
CA ALA A 175 2.52 10.64 8.75
C ALA A 175 2.01 12.09 8.93
N THR A 176 2.36 12.97 7.98
CA THR A 176 2.13 14.42 8.10
C THR A 176 0.85 14.91 7.44
N SER A 177 0.32 14.18 6.47
CA SER A 177 -0.84 14.60 5.67
C SER A 177 -1.98 13.60 5.77
N VAL A 178 -1.75 12.33 5.40
CA VAL A 178 -2.86 11.35 5.21
C VAL A 178 -3.51 10.93 6.53
N ILE A 179 -2.71 10.60 7.55
CA ILE A 179 -3.25 10.21 8.86
C ILE A 179 -3.97 11.39 9.55
N PRO A 180 -3.41 12.62 9.55
CA PRO A 180 -4.10 13.80 10.09
C PRO A 180 -5.37 14.21 9.32
N LEU A 181 -5.50 13.88 8.02
CA LEU A 181 -6.70 14.18 7.23
C LEU A 181 -7.95 13.44 7.73
N SER A 182 -7.78 12.34 8.45
CA SER A 182 -8.91 11.54 8.86
C SER A 182 -9.69 12.22 9.99
N LEU A 183 -10.92 12.63 9.66
CA LEU A 183 -11.81 13.41 10.54
C LEU A 183 -12.27 12.64 11.78
N ILE A 184 -12.18 11.31 11.73
CA ILE A 184 -12.54 10.40 12.81
C ILE A 184 -11.25 9.71 13.27
N LEU A 185 -10.88 9.88 14.55
CA LEU A 185 -9.87 9.03 15.16
C LEU A 185 -10.46 7.63 15.30
N SER A 186 -10.10 6.74 14.38
CA SER A 186 -10.47 5.33 14.47
C SER A 186 -9.63 4.70 15.58
N GLU A 187 -10.27 4.45 16.75
CA GLU A 187 -9.66 3.75 17.89
C GLU A 187 -9.17 2.34 17.52
N SER A 188 -9.65 1.81 16.39
CA SER A 188 -9.30 0.53 15.81
C SER A 188 -8.22 0.60 14.73
N ARG A 189 -7.55 1.75 14.51
CA ARG A 189 -6.47 1.81 13.50
C ARG A 189 -5.37 0.80 13.81
N PRO A 190 -4.96 -0.01 12.82
CA PRO A 190 -3.80 -0.89 12.96
C PRO A 190 -2.56 -0.10 13.34
N LEU A 191 -1.65 -0.72 14.11
CA LEU A 191 -0.38 -0.12 14.51
C LEU A 191 0.41 0.43 13.31
N GLU A 192 0.35 -0.28 12.18
CA GLU A 192 1.02 0.09 10.94
C GLU A 192 0.45 1.35 10.27
N CYS A 193 -0.78 1.73 10.58
CA CYS A 193 -1.43 2.97 10.15
C CYS A 193 -1.28 4.12 11.16
N SER A 194 -0.36 4.01 12.12
CA SER A 194 -0.08 5.06 13.10
C SER A 194 0.99 6.03 12.61
N VAL A 195 0.90 7.30 13.05
CA VAL A 195 1.91 8.34 12.74
C VAL A 195 3.31 7.86 13.13
N LYS A 196 3.46 7.26 14.31
CA LYS A 196 4.75 6.77 14.82
C LYS A 196 5.36 5.70 13.93
N SER A 197 4.56 4.76 13.42
CA SER A 197 5.03 3.72 12.50
C SER A 197 5.50 4.33 11.18
N SER A 198 4.73 5.27 10.63
CA SER A 198 5.09 5.97 9.39
C SER A 198 6.35 6.84 9.55
N GLU A 199 6.49 7.55 10.67
CA GLU A 199 7.69 8.31 11.00
C GLU A 199 8.91 7.39 11.11
N ALA A 200 8.78 6.26 11.81
CA ALA A 200 9.85 5.27 11.94
C ALA A 200 10.32 4.70 10.59
N LEU A 201 9.39 4.48 9.65
CA LEU A 201 9.70 4.01 8.29
C LEU A 201 10.26 5.10 7.37
N SER A 202 10.13 6.38 7.74
CA SER A 202 10.63 7.52 6.97
C SER A 202 12.08 7.91 7.27
N MET A 203 12.67 7.37 8.36
CA MET A 203 14.06 7.61 8.79
C MET A 203 15.03 6.59 8.19
#